data_AF-A0A251XU86-F1
#
_entry.id   AF-A0A251XU86-F1
#
_cell.length_a   1.000
_cell.length_b   1.000
_cell.length_c   1.000
_cell.angle_alpha   90.00
_cell.angle_beta   90.00
_cell.angle_gamma   90.00
#
_symmetry.space_group_name_H-M   'P 1'
#
loop_
_entity.id
_entity.type
_entity.pdbx_description
1 polymer ?
#
loop_
_entity_poly.entity_id
_entity_poly.type
_entity_poly.pdbx_seq_one_letter_code
_entity_poly.pdbx_strand_id
1 'polypeptide(L)'
;MEPTNTRADGADGRALEDRVRTELQRILAAGERDVLDRVAQHDGRGDGWAETRVGAVVRALASAQVDTLVLDADALRDQRLLALGGAPWIAAAPEDALGAQVLGHVPAHVALTRAALLTDARVVLTDSTTAPDGADAIGLPGGASVAALLRWPEGPAVPGTGTTS
;
A
#
# COMPACT_ATOMS: atom_id res chain seq x y z
N MET A 1 -20.99 -12.24 -59.20
CA MET A 1 -19.77 -11.68 -58.58
C MET A 1 -20.12 -11.39 -57.14
N GLU A 2 -19.96 -12.41 -56.30
CA GLU A 2 -20.25 -12.34 -54.87
C GLU A 2 -19.09 -11.59 -54.19
N PRO A 3 -19.34 -10.58 -53.34
CA PRO A 3 -18.25 -9.96 -52.61
C PRO A 3 -17.81 -10.93 -51.50
N THR A 4 -16.61 -11.44 -51.66
CA THR A 4 -15.85 -12.18 -50.66
C THR A 4 -15.85 -11.40 -49.35
N ASN A 5 -16.62 -11.87 -48.36
CA ASN A 5 -16.45 -11.45 -46.98
C ASN A 5 -15.16 -12.09 -46.46
N THR A 6 -14.02 -11.46 -46.77
CA THR A 6 -12.78 -11.68 -46.06
C THR A 6 -12.96 -11.05 -44.68
N ARG A 7 -13.68 -11.76 -43.80
CA ARG A 7 -13.78 -11.41 -42.39
C ARG A 7 -12.34 -11.33 -41.87
N ALA A 8 -12.00 -10.17 -41.34
CA ALA A 8 -10.73 -9.85 -40.72
C ALA A 8 -10.63 -10.61 -39.38
N ASP A 9 -10.49 -11.93 -39.45
CA ASP A 9 -10.61 -12.88 -38.32
C ASP A 9 -9.59 -12.64 -37.19
N GLY A 10 -8.56 -11.83 -37.44
CA GLY A 10 -7.59 -11.38 -36.44
C GLY A 10 -7.70 -9.91 -36.00
N ALA A 11 -8.49 -9.09 -36.69
CA ALA A 11 -8.66 -7.67 -36.34
C ALA A 11 -9.61 -7.50 -35.16
N ASP A 12 -10.69 -8.30 -35.11
CA ASP A 12 -11.69 -8.25 -34.04
C ASP A 12 -11.13 -8.77 -32.70
N GLY A 13 -10.28 -9.81 -32.74
CA GLY A 13 -9.63 -10.35 -31.54
C GLY A 13 -8.61 -9.37 -30.92
N ARG A 14 -7.75 -8.77 -31.74
CA ARG A 14 -6.78 -7.77 -31.26
C ARG A 14 -7.48 -6.49 -30.76
N ALA A 15 -8.52 -6.04 -31.44
CA ALA A 15 -9.30 -4.88 -31.00
C ALA A 15 -9.99 -5.15 -29.64
N LEU A 16 -10.48 -6.37 -29.41
CA LEU A 16 -11.03 -6.77 -28.12
C LEU A 16 -9.96 -6.83 -27.03
N GLU A 17 -8.82 -7.48 -27.28
CA GLU A 17 -7.70 -7.56 -26.34
C GLU A 17 -7.20 -6.17 -25.93
N ASP A 18 -7.05 -5.27 -26.91
CA ASP A 18 -6.67 -3.88 -26.65
C ASP A 18 -7.71 -3.17 -25.79
N ARG A 19 -9.00 -3.34 -26.10
CA ARG A 19 -10.09 -2.74 -25.33
C ARG A 19 -10.11 -3.26 -23.89
N VAL A 20 -9.97 -4.57 -23.69
CA VAL A 20 -9.93 -5.20 -22.36
C VAL A 20 -8.73 -4.68 -21.58
N ARG A 21 -7.55 -4.64 -22.21
CA ARG A 21 -6.34 -4.10 -21.59
C ARG A 21 -6.52 -2.65 -21.17
N THR A 22 -7.06 -1.79 -22.03
CA THR A 22 -7.35 -0.40 -21.70
C THR A 22 -8.31 -0.26 -20.52
N GLU A 23 -9.40 -1.05 -20.50
CA GLU A 23 -10.37 -0.99 -19.39
C GLU A 23 -9.79 -1.54 -18.08
N LEU A 24 -8.99 -2.60 -18.11
CA LEU A 24 -8.28 -3.10 -16.94
C LEU A 24 -7.34 -2.05 -16.37
N GLN A 25 -6.54 -1.40 -17.23
CA GLN A 25 -5.64 -0.34 -16.79
C GLN A 25 -6.41 0.84 -16.17
N ARG A 26 -7.56 1.21 -16.74
CA ARG A 26 -8.43 2.26 -16.18
C ARG A 26 -8.95 1.88 -14.79
N ILE A 27 -9.41 0.64 -14.61
CA ILE A 27 -9.93 0.15 -13.33
C ILE A 27 -8.83 0.10 -12.27
N LEU A 28 -7.65 -0.42 -12.62
CA LEU A 28 -6.51 -0.48 -11.70
C LEU A 28 -6.07 0.92 -11.27
N ALA A 29 -5.89 1.84 -12.22
CA ALA A 29 -5.49 3.21 -11.93
C ALA A 29 -6.54 3.99 -11.12
N ALA A 30 -7.84 3.72 -11.33
CA ALA A 30 -8.90 4.29 -10.50
C ALA A 30 -8.87 3.74 -9.07
N GLY A 31 -8.62 2.44 -8.90
CA GLY A 31 -8.53 1.81 -7.59
C GLY A 31 -7.30 2.25 -6.79
N GLU A 32 -6.17 2.49 -7.45
CA GLU A 32 -4.98 3.07 -6.81
C GLU A 32 -5.25 4.50 -6.33
N ARG A 33 -5.84 5.34 -7.19
CA ARG A 33 -6.19 6.73 -6.84
C ARG A 33 -7.16 6.81 -5.68
N ASP A 34 -8.19 5.97 -5.64
CA ASP A 34 -9.14 5.92 -4.51
C ASP A 34 -8.44 5.62 -3.17
N VAL A 35 -7.46 4.69 -3.17
CA VAL A 35 -6.67 4.38 -1.98
C VAL A 35 -5.80 5.58 -1.57
N LEU A 36 -5.11 6.22 -2.52
CA LEU A 36 -4.27 7.38 -2.25
C LEU A 36 -5.09 8.58 -1.76
N ASP A 37 -6.27 8.82 -2.34
CA ASP A 37 -7.19 9.87 -1.92
C ASP A 37 -7.68 9.64 -0.49
N ARG A 38 -7.95 8.38 -0.11
CA ARG A 38 -8.30 8.01 1.28
C ARG A 38 -7.15 8.27 2.25
N VAL A 39 -5.91 7.93 1.88
CA VAL A 39 -4.73 8.25 2.68
C VAL A 39 -4.60 9.76 2.84
N ALA A 40 -4.68 10.51 1.73
CA ALA A 40 -4.59 11.96 1.71
C ALA A 40 -5.72 12.63 2.52
N GLN A 41 -6.89 11.99 2.57
CA GLN A 41 -7.96 12.40 3.46
C GLN A 41 -7.41 12.41 4.90
N HIS A 42 -6.98 11.27 5.42
CA HIS A 42 -6.67 11.11 6.84
C HIS A 42 -5.32 11.69 7.28
N ASP A 43 -4.40 11.90 6.33
CA ASP A 43 -3.08 12.46 6.63
C ASP A 43 -3.19 13.85 7.30
N GLY A 44 -2.40 14.05 8.36
CA GLY A 44 -2.40 15.30 9.14
C GLY A 44 -3.65 15.62 9.96
N ARG A 45 -4.73 14.82 9.87
CA ARG A 45 -5.98 15.07 10.65
C ARG A 45 -5.92 14.61 12.10
N GLY A 46 -5.03 13.66 12.41
CA GLY A 46 -4.93 13.09 13.76
C GLY A 46 -6.20 12.31 14.18
N ASP A 47 -6.99 11.84 13.22
CA ASP A 47 -8.20 11.05 13.45
C ASP A 47 -7.91 9.55 13.69
N GLY A 48 -6.64 9.14 13.55
CA GLY A 48 -6.15 7.81 13.86
C GLY A 48 -6.45 6.76 12.79
N TRP A 49 -6.97 7.12 11.62
CA TRP A 49 -7.37 6.15 10.57
C TRP A 49 -6.28 5.84 9.55
N ALA A 50 -5.21 6.64 9.52
CA ALA A 50 -4.08 6.40 8.64
C ALA A 50 -2.75 6.75 9.32
N GLU A 51 -1.70 6.03 8.93
CA GLU A 51 -0.32 6.29 9.35
C GLU A 51 0.60 6.37 8.15
N THR A 52 1.42 7.42 8.08
CA THR A 52 2.38 7.68 6.97
C THR A 52 3.84 7.54 7.42
N ARG A 53 4.08 7.27 8.71
CA ARG A 53 5.43 7.08 9.27
C ARG A 53 5.74 5.61 9.40
N VAL A 54 6.91 5.17 8.91
CA VAL A 54 7.35 3.77 8.96
C VAL A 54 7.20 3.14 10.34
N GLY A 55 7.68 3.81 11.40
CA GLY A 55 7.58 3.27 12.76
C GLY A 55 6.14 3.10 13.26
N ALA A 56 5.21 3.96 12.83
CA ALA A 56 3.79 3.82 13.16
C ALA A 56 3.14 2.70 12.36
N VAL A 57 3.42 2.60 11.06
CA VAL A 57 2.98 1.49 10.21
C VAL A 57 3.47 0.14 10.74
N VAL A 58 4.73 0.06 11.21
CA VAL A 58 5.28 -1.16 11.82
C VAL A 58 4.46 -1.55 13.07
N ARG A 59 4.10 -0.60 13.93
CA ARG A 59 3.26 -0.88 15.11
C ARG A 59 1.85 -1.31 14.73
N ALA A 60 1.24 -0.65 13.74
CA ALA A 60 -0.07 -1.02 13.23
C ALA A 60 -0.08 -2.44 12.64
N LEU A 61 0.96 -2.82 11.90
CA LEU A 61 1.13 -4.19 11.37
C LEU A 61 1.36 -5.21 12.49
N ALA A 62 2.22 -4.88 13.46
CA ALA A 62 2.50 -5.72 14.63
C ALA A 62 1.24 -6.08 15.43
N SER A 63 0.20 -5.25 15.34
CA SER A 63 -1.09 -5.40 16.01
C SER A 63 -2.23 -5.78 15.05
N ALA A 64 -1.92 -6.13 13.80
CA ALA A 64 -2.88 -6.50 12.76
C ALA A 64 -3.99 -5.45 12.50
N GLN A 65 -3.69 -4.17 12.74
CA GLN A 65 -4.64 -3.06 12.57
C GLN A 65 -4.74 -2.58 11.13
N VAL A 66 -3.79 -2.94 10.26
CA VAL A 66 -3.76 -2.46 8.88
C VAL A 66 -4.81 -3.17 8.04
N ASP A 67 -5.60 -2.38 7.33
CA ASP A 67 -6.52 -2.83 6.28
C ASP A 67 -5.82 -2.85 4.92
N THR A 68 -5.25 -1.70 4.55
CA THR A 68 -4.55 -1.50 3.28
C THR A 68 -3.20 -0.84 3.53
N LEU A 69 -2.14 -1.47 3.06
CA LEU A 69 -0.76 -0.98 3.09
C LEU A 69 -0.40 -0.44 1.69
N VAL A 70 0.10 0.79 1.63
CA VAL A 70 0.61 1.43 0.41
C VAL A 70 2.11 1.63 0.56
N LEU A 71 2.89 1.21 -0.43
CA LEU A 71 4.35 1.18 -0.37
C LEU A 71 4.95 1.82 -1.60
N ASP A 72 5.92 2.72 -1.40
CA ASP A 72 6.93 3.00 -2.42
C ASP A 72 8.13 2.07 -2.16
N ALA A 73 8.23 1.00 -2.96
CA ALA A 73 9.26 0.00 -2.78
C ALA A 73 10.68 0.56 -2.99
N ASP A 74 10.83 1.50 -3.92
CA ASP A 74 12.11 2.11 -4.27
C ASP A 74 12.58 3.07 -3.19
N ALA A 75 11.68 3.90 -2.63
CA ALA A 75 12.02 4.77 -1.50
C ALA A 75 12.37 3.99 -0.23
N LEU A 76 11.85 2.77 -0.08
CA LEU A 76 12.11 1.90 1.07
C LEU A 76 13.29 0.95 0.89
N ARG A 77 13.95 0.94 -0.29
CA ARG A 77 14.94 -0.10 -0.64
C ARG A 77 16.15 -0.16 0.31
N ASP A 78 16.58 1.00 0.80
CA ASP A 78 17.80 1.14 1.62
C ASP A 78 17.50 1.00 3.12
N GLN A 79 16.22 1.07 3.51
CA GLN A 79 15.79 0.86 4.89
C GLN A 79 15.68 -0.63 5.20
N ARG A 80 16.00 -1.02 6.43
CA ARG A 80 15.97 -2.42 6.89
C ARG A 80 15.06 -2.57 8.11
N LEU A 81 14.38 -3.72 8.18
CA LEU A 81 13.50 -4.11 9.29
C LEU A 81 13.74 -5.59 9.62
N LEU A 82 13.27 -6.00 10.79
CA LEU A 82 13.33 -7.39 11.24
C LEU A 82 12.10 -8.16 10.76
N ALA A 83 12.32 -9.26 10.06
CA ALA A 83 11.26 -10.24 9.79
C ALA A 83 11.23 -11.27 10.92
N LEU A 84 10.06 -11.51 11.50
CA LEU A 84 9.89 -12.42 12.64
C LEU A 84 9.13 -13.70 12.24
N GLY A 85 9.44 -14.79 12.93
CA GLY A 85 8.85 -16.12 12.72
C GLY A 85 7.43 -16.30 13.27
N GLY A 86 7.00 -15.40 14.14
CA GLY A 86 5.65 -15.33 14.72
C GLY A 86 5.28 -13.89 15.04
N ALA A 87 4.09 -13.67 15.63
CA ALA A 87 3.64 -12.35 16.04
C ALA A 87 4.69 -11.66 16.93
N PRO A 88 5.04 -10.38 16.70
CA PRO A 88 4.36 -9.40 15.83
C PRO A 88 4.69 -9.44 14.32
N TRP A 89 5.38 -10.48 13.83
CA TRP A 89 5.78 -10.75 12.44
C TRP A 89 6.79 -9.76 11.83
N ILE A 90 6.86 -8.55 12.36
CA ILE A 90 7.76 -7.47 11.99
C ILE A 90 8.19 -6.67 13.22
N ALA A 91 9.42 -6.16 13.20
CA ALA A 91 9.95 -5.26 14.24
C ALA A 91 10.94 -4.25 13.64
N ALA A 92 11.05 -3.08 14.27
CA ALA A 92 12.07 -2.08 13.93
C ALA A 92 13.40 -2.38 14.63
N ALA A 93 13.34 -2.84 15.88
CA ALA A 93 14.49 -3.23 16.68
C ALA A 93 14.28 -4.58 17.38
N PRO A 94 15.36 -5.30 17.78
CA PRO A 94 15.24 -6.62 18.40
C PRO A 94 14.39 -6.65 19.69
N GLU A 95 14.41 -5.57 20.46
CA GLU A 95 13.58 -5.38 21.65
C GLU A 95 12.07 -5.40 21.35
N ASP A 96 11.66 -5.02 20.13
CA ASP A 96 10.26 -5.06 19.70
C ASP A 96 9.81 -6.47 19.24
N ALA A 97 10.71 -7.45 19.23
CA ALA A 97 10.38 -8.80 18.76
C ALA A 97 9.49 -9.59 19.73
N LEU A 98 9.34 -9.14 20.98
CA LEU A 98 8.45 -9.74 22.00
C LEU A 98 8.59 -11.26 22.16
N GLY A 99 9.82 -11.77 22.03
CA GLY A 99 10.13 -13.20 22.14
C GLY A 99 9.96 -14.02 20.85
N ALA A 100 9.50 -13.41 19.76
CA ALA A 100 9.45 -14.07 18.46
C ALA A 100 10.87 -14.27 17.88
N GLN A 101 11.07 -15.39 17.19
CA GLN A 101 12.32 -15.67 16.49
C GLN A 101 12.57 -14.61 15.40
N VAL A 102 13.74 -13.99 15.44
CA VAL A 102 14.23 -13.15 14.33
C VAL A 102 14.68 -14.05 13.19
N LEU A 103 14.00 -13.98 12.05
CA LEU A 103 14.37 -14.71 10.83
C LEU A 103 15.51 -14.02 10.09
N GLY A 104 15.59 -12.70 10.19
CA GLY A 104 16.68 -11.91 9.60
C GLY A 104 16.36 -10.43 9.48
N HIS A 105 17.37 -9.67 9.03
CA HIS A 105 17.28 -8.25 8.73
C HIS A 105 17.14 -8.07 7.21
N VAL A 106 15.96 -7.66 6.75
CA VAL A 106 15.58 -7.63 5.34
C VAL A 106 15.21 -6.20 4.90
N PRO A 107 15.18 -5.89 3.59
CA PRO A 107 14.70 -4.59 3.12
C PRO A 107 13.29 -4.29 3.65
N ALA A 108 13.03 -3.02 3.97
CA ALA A 108 11.80 -2.62 4.64
C ALA A 108 10.54 -2.97 3.81
N HIS A 109 10.56 -2.73 2.50
CA HIS A 109 9.45 -3.11 1.61
C HIS A 109 9.14 -4.62 1.68
N VAL A 110 10.16 -5.48 1.80
CA VAL A 110 9.98 -6.94 1.95
C VAL A 110 9.36 -7.28 3.30
N ALA A 111 9.88 -6.73 4.39
CA ALA A 111 9.35 -6.98 5.73
C ALA A 111 7.88 -6.52 5.86
N LEU A 112 7.59 -5.30 5.40
CA LEU A 112 6.26 -4.69 5.44
C LEU A 112 5.26 -5.49 4.61
N THR A 113 5.61 -5.85 3.37
CA THR A 113 4.77 -6.69 2.50
C THR A 113 4.47 -8.03 3.15
N ARG A 114 5.49 -8.71 3.70
CA ARG A 114 5.30 -10.00 4.37
C ARG A 114 4.38 -9.87 5.58
N ALA A 115 4.57 -8.86 6.42
CA ALA A 115 3.73 -8.65 7.58
C ALA A 115 2.28 -8.39 7.18
N ALA A 116 2.04 -7.53 6.18
CA ALA A 116 0.72 -7.27 5.64
C ALA A 116 0.01 -8.55 5.17
N LEU A 117 0.70 -9.39 4.41
CA LEU A 117 0.14 -10.67 3.94
C LEU A 117 -0.18 -11.62 5.10
N LEU A 118 0.64 -11.65 6.14
CA LEU A 118 0.39 -12.47 7.34
C LEU A 118 -0.77 -11.95 8.21
N THR A 119 -1.12 -10.67 8.08
CA THR A 119 -2.23 -10.02 8.79
C THR A 119 -3.44 -9.73 7.90
N ASP A 120 -3.53 -10.40 6.73
CA ASP A 120 -4.63 -10.27 5.77
C ASP A 120 -4.88 -8.83 5.28
N ALA A 121 -3.83 -8.00 5.27
CA ALA A 121 -3.91 -6.64 4.75
C ALA A 121 -3.71 -6.63 3.23
N ARG A 122 -4.46 -5.77 2.55
CA ARG A 122 -4.27 -5.49 1.13
C ARG A 122 -2.94 -4.74 0.94
N VAL A 123 -2.18 -5.07 -0.09
CA VAL A 123 -0.95 -4.35 -0.46
C VAL A 123 -1.14 -3.63 -1.79
N VAL A 124 -0.77 -2.35 -1.83
CA VAL A 124 -0.71 -1.51 -3.03
C VAL A 124 0.71 -1.01 -3.17
N LEU A 125 1.32 -1.24 -4.33
CA LEU A 125 2.63 -0.71 -4.69
C LEU A 125 2.39 0.56 -5.51
N THR A 126 3.07 1.63 -5.15
CA THR A 126 3.14 2.85 -5.94
C THR A 126 4.58 3.02 -6.39
N ASP A 127 4.75 3.55 -7.60
CA ASP A 127 6.04 3.92 -8.15
C ASP A 127 6.13 5.44 -8.04
N SER A 128 6.95 5.98 -7.12
CA SER A 128 7.19 7.43 -7.05
C SER A 128 8.21 7.91 -8.08
N THR A 129 8.91 6.97 -8.74
CA THR A 129 9.78 7.27 -9.87
C THR A 129 8.95 7.26 -11.15
N THR A 130 9.11 8.30 -11.95
CA THR A 130 8.38 8.58 -13.20
C THR A 130 7.97 7.31 -13.93
N ALA A 131 6.67 7.20 -14.26
CA ALA A 131 6.17 6.06 -15.01
C ALA A 131 6.95 5.92 -16.33
N PRO A 132 7.12 4.69 -16.88
CA PRO A 132 7.90 4.46 -18.11
C PRO A 132 7.46 5.29 -19.32
N ASP A 133 6.23 5.80 -19.30
CA ASP A 133 5.61 6.65 -20.32
C ASP A 133 5.76 8.16 -20.06
N GLY A 134 6.50 8.55 -19.02
CA GLY A 134 6.74 9.95 -18.67
C GLY A 134 5.57 10.60 -17.92
N ALA A 135 4.57 9.84 -17.49
CA ALA A 135 3.53 10.36 -16.61
C ALA A 135 4.09 10.63 -15.21
N ASP A 136 3.65 11.75 -14.61
CA ASP A 136 3.96 12.07 -13.22
C ASP A 136 3.43 10.94 -12.33
N ALA A 137 4.37 10.22 -11.72
CA ALA A 137 4.11 9.24 -10.68
C ALA A 137 3.28 9.87 -9.56
N ILE A 138 2.18 9.24 -9.17
CA ILE A 138 1.37 9.70 -8.05
C ILE A 138 2.04 9.20 -6.76
N GLY A 139 2.97 10.00 -6.24
CA GLY A 139 3.61 9.71 -4.96
C GLY A 139 2.64 9.78 -3.77
N LEU A 140 3.03 9.15 -2.68
CA LEU A 140 2.29 9.21 -1.42
C LEU A 140 2.20 10.65 -0.86
N PRO A 141 1.11 10.98 -0.14
CA PRO A 141 0.95 12.29 0.50
C PRO A 141 2.15 12.66 1.38
N GLY A 142 2.53 13.94 1.34
CA GLY A 142 3.64 14.47 2.13
C GLY A 142 5.04 13.92 1.77
N GLY A 143 5.17 13.19 0.64
CA GLY A 143 6.43 12.54 0.26
C GLY A 143 6.78 11.34 1.14
N ALA A 144 5.79 10.73 1.78
CA ALA A 144 5.98 9.52 2.58
C ALA A 144 6.45 8.35 1.69
N SER A 145 7.23 7.43 2.25
CA SER A 145 7.64 6.19 1.56
C SER A 145 6.68 5.03 1.81
N VAL A 146 5.77 5.18 2.77
CA VAL A 146 4.77 4.18 3.16
C VAL A 146 3.54 4.86 3.73
N ALA A 147 2.37 4.26 3.53
CA ALA A 147 1.17 4.60 4.27
C ALA A 147 0.36 3.35 4.62
N ALA A 148 -0.41 3.41 5.70
CA ALA A 148 -1.37 2.39 6.07
C ALA A 148 -2.72 3.02 6.35
N LEU A 149 -3.78 2.46 5.76
CA LEU A 149 -5.16 2.66 6.18
C LEU A 149 -5.51 1.59 7.21
N LEU A 150 -6.14 1.99 8.31
CA LEU A 150 -6.40 1.12 9.44
C LEU A 150 -7.84 0.62 9.44
N ARG A 151 -8.05 -0.61 9.93
CA ARG A 151 -9.37 -1.25 10.11
C ARG A 151 -10.16 -0.59 11.23
N TRP A 152 -9.46 -0.08 12.24
CA TRP A 152 -9.97 0.70 13.36
C TRP A 152 -8.90 1.72 13.78
N PRO A 153 -9.29 2.85 14.41
CA PRO A 153 -8.36 3.94 14.68
C PRO A 153 -7.34 3.58 15.76
N GLU A 154 -6.12 4.12 15.67
CA GLU A 154 -5.13 4.00 16.75
C GLU A 154 -5.54 4.82 17.98
N GLY A 155 -5.76 4.14 19.11
CA GLY A 155 -5.98 4.78 20.43
C GLY A 155 -7.19 5.72 20.48
N PRO A 156 -7.50 6.33 21.64
CA PRO A 156 -8.51 7.37 21.66
C PRO A 156 -8.02 8.53 20.79
N ALA A 157 -8.87 9.02 19.88
CA ALA A 157 -8.71 10.36 19.31
C ALA A 157 -8.39 11.29 20.48
N VAL A 158 -7.28 12.04 20.37
CA VAL A 158 -6.72 12.93 21.40
C VAL A 158 -7.79 13.31 22.42
N PRO A 159 -7.65 12.95 23.72
CA PRO A 159 -8.69 13.22 24.71
C PRO A 159 -9.15 14.65 24.54
N GLY A 160 -10.42 14.82 24.13
CA GLY A 160 -11.00 16.14 23.96
C GLY A 160 -10.72 16.92 25.24
N THR A 161 -10.29 18.16 25.07
CA THR A 161 -10.23 19.14 26.16
C THR A 161 -11.65 19.36 26.66
N GLY A 162 -12.16 18.39 27.42
CA GLY A 162 -13.36 18.52 28.21
C GLY A 162 -13.03 19.50 29.32
N THR A 163 -13.25 20.78 29.04
CA THR A 163 -13.33 21.79 30.08
C THR A 163 -14.54 21.44 30.93
N THR A 164 -14.31 20.69 32.00
CA THR A 164 -15.25 20.63 33.12
C THR A 164 -15.27 22.02 33.74
N SER A 165 -16.37 22.73 33.59
CA SER A 165 -16.68 23.93 34.36
C SER A 165 -18.07 23.81 34.95
#